data_AF-G4ZSN4-F1
#
_entry.id   AF-G4ZSN4-F1
#
_cell.length_a   1.000
_cell.length_b   1.000
_cell.length_c   1.000
_cell.angle_alpha   90.00
_cell.angle_beta   90.00
_cell.angle_gamma   90.00
#
_symmetry.space_group_name_H-M   'P 1'
#
loop_
_entity.id
_entity.type
_entity.pdbx_description
1 polymer ?
#
loop_
_entity_poly.entity_id
_entity_poly.type
_entity_poly.pdbx_seq_one_letter_code
_entity_poly.pdbx_strand_id
1 'polypeptide(L)'
;MAKKPNQCAYSSGCCGRLAIKKNGKPHTMCETHRRYQAKKQRQRRCEKHPPTLRETQCRYPGCEEVRAIKSGKMLQLCEMHRARHNEDSEASTRPGAARMPPEAVSESEATLTAGKSPPFGIRTLPREMTSNSFRPDELSRSTLSDLSRALTDRQHQRSQADALFFQHHAEIWSKQYISALNKHSN
;
A
#
# COMPACT_ATOMS: atom_id res chain seq x y z
N MET A 1 8.87 36.12 27.24
CA MET A 1 8.41 35.49 28.49
C MET A 1 8.69 33.99 28.43
N ALA A 2 9.52 33.47 29.34
CA ALA A 2 9.80 32.03 29.40
C ALA A 2 8.54 31.27 29.86
N LYS A 3 8.17 30.19 29.16
CA LYS A 3 7.03 29.34 29.55
C LYS A 3 7.34 28.66 30.88
N LYS A 4 6.39 28.67 31.82
CA LYS A 4 6.56 27.98 33.11
C LYS A 4 6.71 26.47 32.87
N PRO A 5 7.64 25.79 33.55
CA PRO A 5 7.71 24.34 33.50
C PRO A 5 6.35 23.76 33.95
N ASN A 6 5.83 22.79 33.22
CA ASN A 6 4.53 22.13 33.44
C ASN A 6 3.27 22.83 32.89
N GLN A 7 3.40 23.91 32.12
CA GLN A 7 2.25 24.48 31.41
C GLN A 7 2.01 23.81 30.05
N CYS A 8 0.74 23.58 29.73
CA CYS A 8 0.34 23.06 28.43
C CYS A 8 0.70 24.05 27.31
N ALA A 9 1.35 23.55 26.26
CA ALA A 9 1.82 24.38 25.15
C ALA A 9 0.71 24.88 24.20
N TYR A 10 -0.54 24.43 24.36
CA TYR A 10 -1.64 24.76 23.46
C TYR A 10 -2.11 26.21 23.59
N SER A 11 -2.23 26.73 24.81
CA SER A 11 -2.56 28.13 25.08
C SER A 11 -1.94 28.60 26.40
N SER A 12 -1.60 29.89 26.47
CA SER A 12 -0.96 30.51 27.65
C SER A 12 -1.83 30.45 28.92
N GLY A 13 -3.16 30.39 28.75
CA GLY A 13 -4.13 30.28 29.85
C GLY A 13 -4.49 28.84 30.25
N CYS A 14 -3.88 27.82 29.64
CA CYS A 14 -4.23 26.44 29.97
C CYS A 14 -3.57 25.97 31.28
N CYS A 15 -4.39 25.80 32.32
CA CYS A 15 -3.97 25.27 33.62
C CYS A 15 -4.03 23.74 33.71
N GLY A 16 -4.26 23.04 32.60
CA GLY A 16 -4.34 21.58 32.58
C GLY A 16 -2.99 20.91 32.82
N ARG A 17 -2.96 19.86 33.65
CA ARG A 17 -1.76 19.05 33.88
C ARG A 17 -1.29 18.41 32.58
N LEU A 18 0.03 18.37 32.37
CA LEU A 18 0.65 17.72 31.22
C LEU A 18 0.30 16.22 31.20
N ALA A 19 -0.07 15.71 30.03
CA ALA A 19 -0.33 14.28 29.89
C ALA A 19 0.97 13.48 30.05
N ILE A 20 0.90 12.27 30.59
CA ILE A 20 2.08 11.39 30.71
C ILE A 20 2.13 10.45 29.51
N LYS A 21 3.30 10.34 28.86
CA LYS A 21 3.55 9.39 27.77
C LYS A 21 3.70 7.97 28.34
N LYS A 22 3.62 6.95 27.49
CA LYS A 22 3.83 5.53 27.90
C LYS A 22 5.19 5.28 28.57
N ASN A 23 6.20 6.09 28.26
CA ASN A 23 7.54 6.02 28.84
C ASN A 23 7.69 6.82 30.16
N GLY A 24 6.58 7.24 30.78
CA GLY A 24 6.58 8.02 32.02
C GLY A 24 6.95 9.50 31.88
N LYS A 25 7.43 9.96 30.71
CA LYS A 25 7.80 11.36 30.50
C LYS A 25 6.57 12.25 30.27
N PRO A 26 6.55 13.50 30.76
CA PRO A 26 5.46 14.43 30.49
C PRO A 26 5.43 14.82 29.00
N HIS A 27 4.23 14.98 28.47
CA HIS A 27 3.95 15.52 27.14
C HIS A 27 3.95 17.05 27.20
N THR A 28 4.15 17.70 26.06
CA THR A 28 4.04 19.17 25.94
C THR A 28 2.61 19.71 26.07
N MET A 29 1.59 18.85 26.11
CA MET A 29 0.18 19.24 26.11
C MET A 29 -0.57 18.44 27.18
N CYS A 30 -1.64 19.03 27.72
CA CYS A 30 -2.58 18.31 28.57
C CYS A 30 -3.41 17.30 27.76
N GLU A 31 -4.05 16.37 28.46
CA GLU A 31 -4.84 15.30 27.84
C GLU A 31 -5.95 15.85 26.92
N THR A 32 -6.64 16.90 27.36
CA THR A 32 -7.73 17.56 26.62
C THR A 32 -7.25 18.09 25.29
N HIS A 33 -6.17 18.87 25.27
CA HIS A 33 -5.64 19.43 24.03
C HIS A 33 -4.98 18.39 23.14
N ARG A 34 -4.40 17.33 23.71
CA ARG A 34 -3.89 16.20 22.92
C ARG A 34 -5.02 15.52 22.14
N ARG A 35 -6.15 15.26 22.79
CA ARG A 35 -7.35 14.67 22.16
C ARG A 35 -7.94 15.61 21.11
N TYR A 36 -8.02 16.91 21.42
CA TYR A 36 -8.50 17.91 20.46
C TYR A 36 -7.62 17.97 19.20
N GLN A 37 -6.29 18.06 19.34
CA GLN A 37 -5.36 18.05 18.21
C GLN A 37 -5.49 16.77 17.38
N ALA A 38 -5.60 15.61 18.04
CA ALA A 38 -5.82 14.34 17.34
C ALA A 38 -7.14 14.34 16.54
N LYS A 39 -8.23 14.87 17.11
CA LYS A 39 -9.52 15.02 16.41
C LYS A 39 -9.40 15.97 15.22
N LYS A 40 -8.83 17.16 15.40
CA LYS A 40 -8.57 18.15 14.33
C LYS A 40 -7.68 17.58 13.22
N GLN A 41 -6.66 16.78 13.57
CA GLN A 41 -5.81 16.14 12.58
C GLN A 41 -6.55 15.10 11.77
N ARG A 42 -7.42 14.27 12.40
CA ARG A 42 -8.30 13.35 11.70
C ARG A 42 -9.23 14.09 10.74
N GLN A 43 -9.88 15.15 11.21
CA GLN A 43 -10.75 15.98 10.39
C GLN A 43 -10.03 16.54 9.16
N ARG A 44 -8.85 17.15 9.33
CA ARG A 44 -8.05 17.67 8.20
C ARG A 44 -7.64 16.60 7.20
N ARG A 45 -7.38 15.37 7.66
CA ARG A 45 -7.08 14.24 6.75
C ARG A 45 -8.30 13.84 5.93
N CYS A 46 -9.49 13.84 6.53
CA CYS A 46 -10.75 13.60 5.83
C CYS A 46 -11.07 14.72 4.82
N GLU A 47 -10.76 15.98 5.15
CA GLU A 47 -10.98 17.12 4.25
C GLU A 47 -10.00 17.15 3.07
N LYS A 48 -8.72 16.81 3.29
CA LYS A 48 -7.70 16.80 2.21
C LYS A 48 -7.79 15.58 1.30
N HIS A 49 -8.26 14.47 1.83
CA HIS A 49 -8.55 13.26 1.07
C HIS A 49 -10.02 12.94 1.27
N PRO A 50 -10.93 13.74 0.69
CA PRO A 50 -12.31 13.31 0.62
C PRO A 50 -12.29 11.92 -0.02
N PRO A 51 -13.10 10.96 0.47
CA PRO A 51 -13.18 9.65 -0.14
C PRO A 51 -13.76 9.80 -1.56
N THR A 52 -12.91 10.15 -2.51
CA THR A 52 -13.21 10.23 -3.95
C THR A 52 -13.26 8.85 -4.58
N LEU A 53 -12.75 7.84 -3.86
CA LEU A 53 -13.01 6.46 -4.18
C LEU A 53 -14.50 6.21 -3.94
N ARG A 54 -15.20 5.77 -4.99
CA ARG A 54 -16.56 5.23 -4.83
C ARG A 54 -16.53 4.24 -3.68
N GLU A 55 -17.61 4.14 -2.92
CA GLU A 55 -17.68 3.30 -1.72
C GLU A 55 -17.24 1.85 -1.99
N THR A 56 -17.39 1.41 -3.25
CA THR A 56 -16.99 0.12 -3.82
C THR A 56 -15.57 0.00 -4.36
N GLN A 57 -14.80 1.08 -4.53
CA GLN A 57 -13.47 1.04 -5.14
C GLN A 57 -12.35 0.75 -4.13
N CYS A 58 -11.40 -0.08 -4.57
CA CYS A 58 -10.19 -0.44 -3.85
C CYS A 58 -9.44 0.79 -3.35
N ARG A 59 -8.91 0.73 -2.12
CA ARG A 59 -8.18 1.86 -1.50
C ARG A 59 -6.72 1.99 -1.93
N TYR A 60 -6.21 1.05 -2.72
CA TYR A 60 -4.83 1.12 -3.22
C TYR A 60 -4.68 2.28 -4.21
N PRO A 61 -3.63 3.12 -4.11
CA PRO A 61 -3.44 4.26 -5.01
C PRO A 61 -3.41 3.83 -6.48
N GLY A 62 -4.26 4.45 -7.32
CA GLY A 62 -4.35 4.15 -8.75
C GLY A 62 -5.11 2.85 -9.09
N CYS A 63 -5.75 2.21 -8.11
CA CYS A 63 -6.57 1.03 -8.34
C CYS A 63 -8.06 1.40 -8.42
N GLU A 64 -8.69 1.12 -9.54
CA GLU A 64 -10.12 1.38 -9.77
C GLU A 64 -10.99 0.11 -9.59
N GLU A 65 -10.37 -1.02 -9.27
CA GLU A 65 -11.04 -2.30 -9.08
C GLU A 65 -12.01 -2.29 -7.89
N VAL A 66 -13.03 -3.13 -7.96
CA VAL A 66 -14.02 -3.28 -6.88
C VAL A 66 -13.37 -3.95 -5.67
N ARG A 67 -13.74 -3.50 -4.47
CA ARG A 67 -13.33 -4.07 -3.19
C ARG A 67 -13.77 -5.53 -3.09
N ALA A 68 -12.90 -6.38 -2.56
CA ALA A 68 -13.26 -7.76 -2.31
C ALA A 68 -14.34 -7.85 -1.22
N ILE A 69 -15.29 -8.77 -1.39
CA ILE A 69 -16.30 -9.10 -0.40
C ILE A 69 -15.94 -10.45 0.20
N LYS A 70 -15.72 -10.51 1.52
CA LYS A 70 -15.49 -11.78 2.23
C LYS A 70 -16.50 -11.90 3.36
N SER A 71 -17.30 -12.97 3.32
CA SER A 71 -18.35 -13.23 4.33
C SER A 71 -19.34 -12.07 4.47
N GLY A 72 -19.77 -11.47 3.36
CA GLY A 72 -20.71 -10.34 3.35
C GLY A 72 -20.13 -8.99 3.78
N LYS A 73 -18.84 -8.92 4.15
CA LYS A 73 -18.16 -7.67 4.51
C LYS A 73 -17.26 -7.18 3.38
N MET A 74 -17.43 -5.93 2.97
CA MET A 74 -16.50 -5.27 2.05
C MET A 74 -15.17 -5.00 2.71
N LEU A 75 -14.10 -5.46 2.07
CA LEU A 75 -12.72 -5.23 2.48
C LEU A 75 -12.21 -3.89 1.95
N GLN A 76 -11.10 -3.40 2.49
CA GLN A 76 -10.50 -2.12 2.07
C GLN A 76 -9.79 -2.20 0.70
N LEU A 77 -9.33 -3.40 0.33
CA LEU A 77 -8.55 -3.67 -0.87
C LEU A 77 -9.31 -4.63 -1.78
N CYS A 78 -9.05 -4.58 -3.10
CA CYS A 78 -9.46 -5.62 -4.03
C CYS A 78 -8.69 -6.92 -3.73
N GLU A 79 -9.12 -8.02 -4.35
CA GLU A 79 -8.55 -9.35 -4.11
C GLU A 79 -7.05 -9.42 -4.43
N MET A 80 -6.64 -8.83 -5.55
CA MET A 80 -5.24 -8.75 -5.97
C MET A 80 -4.36 -8.00 -4.96
N HIS A 81 -4.76 -6.80 -4.54
CA HIS A 81 -3.96 -6.02 -3.59
C HIS A 81 -3.96 -6.63 -2.18
N ARG A 82 -5.02 -7.33 -1.81
CA ARG A 82 -5.07 -8.08 -0.57
C ARG A 82 -4.12 -9.27 -0.59
N ALA A 83 -4.04 -10.02 -1.69
CA ALA A 83 -3.08 -11.11 -1.84
C ALA A 83 -1.65 -10.60 -1.69
N ARG A 84 -1.29 -9.53 -2.41
CA ARG A 84 0.03 -8.88 -2.30
C ARG A 84 0.33 -8.41 -0.87
N HIS A 85 -0.63 -7.75 -0.22
CA HIS A 85 -0.45 -7.30 1.17
C HIS A 85 -0.24 -8.46 2.15
N ASN A 86 -0.90 -9.60 1.92
CA ASN A 86 -0.70 -10.80 2.72
C ASN A 86 0.70 -11.38 2.49
N GLU A 87 1.15 -11.46 1.24
CA GLU A 87 2.51 -11.91 0.89
C GLU A 87 3.57 -11.01 1.57
N ASP A 88 3.41 -9.69 1.52
CA ASP A 88 4.32 -8.73 2.18
C ASP A 88 4.35 -8.93 3.71
N SER A 89 3.18 -9.20 4.30
CA SER A 89 3.03 -9.45 5.73
C SER A 89 3.68 -10.78 6.12
N GLU A 90 3.46 -11.84 5.36
CA GLU A 90 4.05 -13.16 5.56
C GLU A 90 5.58 -13.11 5.42
N ALA A 91 6.07 -12.42 4.39
CA ALA A 91 7.50 -12.18 4.18
C ALA A 91 8.14 -11.47 5.38
N SER A 92 7.42 -10.52 6.00
CA SER A 92 7.90 -9.82 7.19
C SER A 92 7.89 -10.67 8.46
N THR A 93 6.96 -11.63 8.57
CA THR A 93 6.82 -12.49 9.76
C THR A 93 7.68 -13.75 9.72
N ARG A 94 8.26 -14.11 8.57
CA ARG A 94 9.11 -15.30 8.46
C ARG A 94 10.37 -15.14 9.34
N PRO A 95 10.49 -15.92 10.44
CA PRO A 95 11.66 -15.90 11.30
C PRO A 95 12.82 -16.55 10.53
N GLY A 96 13.63 -15.72 9.87
CA GLY A 96 14.70 -16.20 9.00
C GLY A 96 15.11 -15.22 7.91
N ALA A 97 14.24 -14.27 7.54
CA ALA A 97 14.61 -13.12 6.71
C ALA A 97 15.14 -11.96 7.56
N ALA A 98 15.95 -12.27 8.58
CA ALA A 98 16.91 -11.29 9.05
C ALA A 98 17.72 -10.91 7.80
N ARG A 99 17.61 -9.66 7.35
CA ARG A 99 18.62 -9.06 6.47
C ARG A 99 19.94 -9.36 7.18
N MET A 100 20.67 -10.35 6.69
CA MET A 100 22.06 -10.53 7.06
C MET A 100 22.67 -9.14 6.84
N PRO A 101 23.18 -8.48 7.89
CA PRO A 101 23.95 -7.26 7.67
C PRO A 101 25.01 -7.61 6.63
N PRO A 102 25.31 -6.72 5.67
CA PRO A 102 26.45 -6.89 4.78
C PRO A 102 27.73 -6.76 5.63
N GLU A 103 28.01 -7.76 6.46
CA GLU A 103 29.27 -7.86 7.17
C GLU A 103 30.31 -8.36 6.19
N ALA A 104 31.15 -7.41 5.82
CA ALA A 104 32.59 -7.57 5.73
C ALA A 104 33.06 -8.69 4.80
N VAL A 105 33.23 -8.33 3.53
CA VAL A 105 34.40 -8.77 2.77
C VAL A 105 35.62 -8.29 3.53
N SER A 106 36.05 -9.04 4.56
CA SER A 106 37.36 -8.89 5.16
C SER A 106 38.35 -9.58 4.24
N GLU A 107 39.16 -8.78 3.57
CA GLU A 107 40.39 -9.22 2.94
C GLU A 107 41.21 -10.00 3.97
N SER A 108 41.31 -11.30 3.78
CA SER A 108 42.20 -12.15 4.55
C SER A 108 43.60 -12.03 3.98
N GLU A 109 44.41 -11.11 4.52
CA GLU A 109 45.85 -11.30 4.52
C GLU A 109 46.23 -12.34 5.57
N ALA A 110 47.04 -13.30 5.13
CA ALA A 110 47.48 -14.44 5.91
C ALA A 110 48.37 -13.98 7.07
N THR A 111 48.06 -14.44 8.28
CA THR A 111 49.10 -14.62 9.31
C THR A 111 48.86 -15.93 10.04
N LEU A 112 49.75 -16.86 9.76
CA LEU A 112 49.92 -18.15 10.44
C LEU A 112 50.19 -17.91 11.93
N THR A 113 49.26 -18.28 12.80
CA THR A 113 49.62 -18.70 14.16
C THR A 113 48.81 -19.94 14.55
N ALA A 114 49.56 -20.98 14.91
CA ALA A 114 49.05 -22.25 15.38
C ALA A 114 48.46 -22.12 16.79
N GLY A 115 47.33 -22.80 17.06
CA GLY A 115 46.91 -22.96 18.45
C GLY A 115 45.49 -23.47 18.67
N LYS A 116 45.40 -24.79 18.91
CA LYS A 116 44.47 -25.47 19.83
C LYS A 116 42.97 -25.48 19.50
N SER A 117 42.57 -26.67 19.06
CA SER A 117 41.20 -27.20 19.01
C SER A 117 40.53 -27.24 20.39
N PRO A 118 39.22 -26.98 20.47
CA PRO A 118 38.35 -27.58 21.48
C PRO A 118 37.60 -28.80 20.90
N PRO A 119 37.40 -29.88 21.68
CA PRO A 119 36.52 -30.97 21.29
C PRO A 119 35.06 -30.67 21.68
N PHE A 120 34.14 -31.42 21.07
CA PHE A 120 32.69 -31.53 21.34
C PHE A 120 31.72 -30.66 20.53
N GLY A 121 31.31 -31.24 19.38
CA GLY A 121 29.99 -31.87 19.30
C GLY A 121 28.79 -30.97 19.01
N ILE A 122 28.64 -30.51 17.77
CA ILE A 122 27.34 -30.08 17.23
C ILE A 122 26.97 -30.99 16.07
N ARG A 123 25.88 -31.75 16.25
CA ARG A 123 25.21 -32.52 15.19
C ARG A 123 24.73 -31.56 14.10
N THR A 124 25.38 -31.59 12.95
CA THR A 124 24.86 -31.02 11.70
C THR A 124 23.76 -31.93 11.17
N LEU A 125 22.55 -31.38 11.06
CA LEU A 125 21.45 -32.00 10.29
C LEU A 125 21.70 -31.80 8.78
N PRO A 126 21.23 -32.71 7.91
CA PRO A 126 21.46 -32.62 6.48
C PRO A 126 20.68 -31.44 5.89
N ARG A 127 21.41 -30.54 5.24
CA ARG A 127 20.85 -29.46 4.42
C ARG A 127 20.48 -30.07 3.07
N GLU A 128 19.22 -30.47 2.94
CA GLU A 128 18.69 -30.94 1.66
C GLU A 128 18.75 -29.82 0.61
N MET A 129 19.35 -30.17 -0.53
CA MET A 129 19.46 -29.33 -1.70
C MET A 129 18.13 -29.32 -2.44
N THR A 130 17.32 -28.27 -2.27
CA THR A 130 16.26 -27.96 -3.24
C THR A 130 16.82 -27.04 -4.31
N SER A 131 17.53 -27.64 -5.26
CA SER A 131 17.86 -27.06 -6.56
C SER A 131 16.61 -27.00 -7.43
N ASN A 132 15.73 -26.02 -7.19
CA ASN A 132 14.73 -25.61 -8.17
C ASN A 132 15.39 -24.57 -9.10
N SER A 133 16.15 -25.07 -10.07
CA SER A 133 16.58 -24.28 -11.23
C SER A 133 15.38 -24.07 -12.14
N PHE A 134 14.56 -23.08 -11.80
CA PHE A 134 13.52 -22.59 -12.70
C PHE A 134 14.24 -21.94 -13.90
N ARG A 135 14.38 -22.70 -14.99
CA ARG A 135 14.95 -22.25 -16.27
C ARG A 135 13.95 -21.27 -16.91
N PRO A 136 14.25 -19.97 -17.02
CA PRO A 136 13.31 -18.98 -17.57
C PRO A 136 13.15 -19.01 -19.10
N ASP A 137 13.72 -20.00 -19.79
CA ASP A 137 14.09 -19.85 -21.20
C ASP A 137 13.12 -20.46 -22.23
N GLU A 138 11.92 -20.89 -21.82
CA GLU A 138 10.95 -21.48 -22.74
C GLU A 138 9.57 -20.80 -22.73
N LEU A 139 9.55 -19.47 -22.78
CA LEU A 139 8.44 -18.81 -23.47
C LEU A 139 8.62 -19.06 -24.97
N SER A 140 8.08 -20.19 -25.43
CA SER A 140 8.04 -20.56 -26.85
C SER A 140 7.56 -19.38 -27.70
N ARG A 141 8.17 -19.17 -28.87
CA ARG A 141 7.78 -18.12 -29.83
C ARG A 141 6.28 -18.13 -30.16
N SER A 142 5.60 -19.27 -30.06
CA SER A 142 4.14 -19.36 -30.22
C SER A 142 3.40 -18.55 -29.14
N THR A 143 3.83 -18.62 -27.88
CA THR A 143 3.21 -17.92 -26.75
C THR A 143 3.31 -16.40 -26.87
N LEU A 144 4.41 -15.88 -27.42
CA LEU A 144 4.58 -14.44 -27.65
C LEU A 144 3.68 -13.93 -28.78
N SER A 145 3.47 -14.73 -29.84
CA SER A 145 2.54 -14.41 -30.92
C SER A 145 1.10 -14.35 -30.41
N ASP A 146 0.70 -15.32 -29.57
CA ASP A 146 -0.64 -15.37 -29.01
C ASP A 146 -0.91 -14.22 -28.04
N LEU A 147 0.08 -13.86 -27.21
CA LEU A 147 -0.01 -12.69 -26.33
C LEU A 147 -0.13 -11.38 -27.13
N SER A 148 0.64 -11.23 -28.21
CA SER A 148 0.55 -10.06 -29.09
C SER A 148 -0.85 -9.93 -29.69
N ARG A 149 -1.41 -11.03 -30.21
CA ARG A 149 -2.78 -11.05 -30.76
C ARG A 149 -3.83 -10.72 -29.70
N ALA A 150 -3.71 -11.28 -28.50
CA ALA A 150 -4.64 -10.99 -27.41
C ALA A 150 -4.60 -9.50 -26.99
N LEU A 151 -3.42 -8.87 -27.01
CA LEU A 151 -3.28 -7.44 -26.75
C LEU A 151 -3.93 -6.58 -27.84
N THR A 152 -3.75 -6.94 -29.12
CA THR A 152 -4.39 -6.21 -30.23
C THR A 152 -5.90 -6.35 -30.19
N ASP A 153 -6.42 -7.54 -29.87
CA ASP A 153 -7.87 -7.77 -29.76
C ASP A 153 -8.47 -6.95 -28.61
N ARG A 154 -7.78 -6.89 -27.46
CA ARG A 154 -8.20 -6.07 -26.33
C ARG A 154 -8.18 -4.58 -26.64
N GLN A 155 -7.20 -4.11 -27.40
CA GLN A 155 -7.14 -2.72 -27.85
C GLN A 155 -8.29 -2.41 -28.81
N HIS A 156 -8.58 -3.32 -29.74
CA HIS A 156 -9.71 -3.19 -30.66
C HIS A 156 -11.06 -3.12 -29.92
N GLN A 157 -11.28 -4.00 -28.94
CA GLN A 157 -12.48 -3.99 -28.10
C GLN A 157 -12.66 -2.66 -27.35
N ARG A 158 -11.58 -2.08 -26.82
CA ARG A 158 -11.62 -0.76 -26.17
C ARG A 158 -12.03 0.33 -27.15
N SER A 159 -11.43 0.37 -28.34
CA SER A 159 -11.80 1.35 -29.37
C SER A 159 -13.25 1.21 -29.83
N GLN A 160 -13.78 -0.02 -29.94
CA GLN A 160 -15.20 -0.24 -30.23
C GLN A 160 -16.11 0.27 -29.10
N ALA A 161 -15.75 0.01 -27.84
CA ALA A 161 -16.51 0.50 -26.70
C ALA A 161 -16.54 2.03 -26.63
N ASP A 162 -15.41 2.68 -26.89
CA ASP A 162 -15.32 4.15 -26.95
C ASP A 162 -16.19 4.71 -28.10
N ALA A 163 -16.16 4.09 -29.28
CA ALA A 163 -16.99 4.50 -30.41
C ALA A 163 -18.50 4.43 -30.08
N LEU A 164 -18.95 3.33 -29.45
CA LEU A 164 -20.34 3.19 -29.01
C LEU A 164 -20.71 4.21 -27.93
N PHE A 165 -19.80 4.49 -27.00
CA PHE A 165 -19.99 5.52 -25.99
C PHE A 165 -20.21 6.90 -26.62
N PHE A 166 -19.37 7.31 -27.57
CA PHE A 166 -19.52 8.58 -28.27
C PHE A 166 -20.81 8.65 -29.08
N GLN A 167 -21.19 7.57 -29.77
CA GLN A 167 -22.44 7.50 -30.51
C GLN A 167 -23.65 7.70 -29.59
N HIS A 168 -23.71 6.96 -28.48
CA HIS A 168 -24.81 7.07 -27.51
C HIS A 168 -24.88 8.48 -26.88
N HIS A 169 -23.74 9.07 -26.57
CA HIS A 169 -23.70 10.41 -25.99
C HIS A 169 -24.16 11.49 -26.99
N ALA A 170 -23.78 11.35 -28.26
CA ALA A 170 -24.25 12.21 -29.34
C ALA A 170 -25.78 12.13 -29.53
N GLU A 171 -26.36 10.92 -29.41
CA GLU A 171 -27.82 10.73 -29.46
C GLU A 171 -28.56 11.39 -28.29
N ILE A 172 -28.01 11.34 -27.08
CA ILE A 172 -28.60 12.02 -25.92
C ILE A 172 -28.58 13.54 -26.14
N TRP A 173 -27.44 14.07 -26.58
CA TRP A 173 -27.27 15.50 -26.80
C TRP A 173 -28.18 16.02 -27.92
N SER A 174 -28.31 15.30 -29.02
CA SER A 174 -29.20 15.70 -30.12
C SER A 174 -30.66 15.74 -29.67
N LYS A 175 -31.12 14.77 -28.88
CA LYS A 175 -32.47 14.76 -28.30
C LYS A 175 -32.70 15.95 -27.37
N GLN A 176 -31.75 16.27 -26.50
CA GLN A 176 -31.84 17.43 -25.60
C GLN A 176 -31.87 18.74 -26.37
N TYR A 177 -31.04 18.86 -27.41
CA TYR A 177 -30.98 20.04 -28.27
C TYR A 177 -32.30 20.27 -29.02
N ILE A 178 -32.86 19.22 -29.66
CA ILE A 178 -34.16 19.31 -30.35
C ILE A 178 -35.27 19.67 -29.36
N SER A 179 -35.27 19.07 -28.17
CA SER A 179 -36.24 19.39 -27.11
C SER A 179 -36.17 20.86 -26.68
N ALA A 180 -34.95 21.42 -26.57
CA ALA A 180 -34.75 22.83 -26.23
C ALA A 180 -35.26 23.76 -27.34
N LEU A 181 -34.97 23.46 -28.62
CA LEU A 181 -35.45 24.26 -29.75
C LEU A 181 -36.98 24.31 -29.78
N ASN A 182 -37.66 23.17 -29.60
CA ASN A 182 -39.13 23.12 -29.63
C ASN A 182 -39.79 23.89 -28.47
N LYS A 183 -39.11 24.11 -27.35
CA LYS A 183 -39.63 24.92 -26.23
C LYS A 183 -39.64 26.42 -26.52
N HIS A 184 -38.81 26.89 -27.44
CA HIS A 184 -38.70 28.32 -27.77
C HIS A 184 -39.57 28.73 -28.97
N SER A 185 -40.23 27.79 -29.65
CA SER A 185 -41.09 28.05 -30.82
C SER A 185 -42.58 28.14 -30.50
N ASN A 186 -42.99 28.00 -29.23
CA ASN A 186 -44.35 28.24 -28.73
C ASN A 186 -44.35 29.46 -27.82
#